data_AF-A0A0D8XPF0-F1
#
_entry.id   AF-A0A0D8XPF0-F1
#
_cell.length_a   1.000
_cell.length_b   1.000
_cell.length_c   1.000
_cell.angle_alpha   90.00
_cell.angle_beta   90.00
_cell.angle_gamma   90.00
#
_symmetry.space_group_name_H-M   'P 1'
#
loop_
_entity.id
_entity.type
_entity.pdbx_description
1 polymer ?
#
loop_
_entity_poly.entity_id
_entity_poly.type
_entity_poly.pdbx_seq_one_letter_code
_entity_poly.pdbx_strand_id
1 'polypeptide(L)'
;MNLVSYRLYFSLQIVDGYWHVQRSLKTSVEELRRLFPYLNSDQEQFESIFHIRRELGKLFRVLPKNRLLEVDFSGIRQFQYELMEDIMTKNSTDSKSMFCNVTTMSFRGCFISCSDLELLSLNTQNLKSLTLPDRLMDHKINGKDVNPDQIQDFRTYQKKGLIGHRGRTTSHMKILWPNLMKLTFM
;
A
#
# COMPACT_ATOMS: atom_id res chain seq x y z
N MET A 1 18.60 -1.56 32.31
CA MET A 1 17.19 -1.51 31.84
C MET A 1 17.14 -0.70 30.55
N ASN A 2 16.71 -1.34 29.45
CA ASN A 2 16.90 -0.84 28.09
C ASN A 2 15.86 0.23 27.69
N LEU A 3 16.32 1.47 27.46
CA LEU A 3 15.55 2.59 26.89
C LEU A 3 14.84 2.24 25.56
N VAL A 4 15.40 1.29 24.79
CA VAL A 4 14.82 0.79 23.54
C VAL A 4 13.49 0.06 23.76
N SER A 5 13.35 -0.66 24.88
CA SER A 5 12.13 -1.41 25.20
C SER A 5 10.99 -0.49 25.63
N TYR A 6 11.28 0.58 26.37
CA TYR A 6 10.30 1.59 26.76
C TYR A 6 9.76 2.39 25.58
N ARG A 7 10.62 2.81 24.65
CA ARG A 7 10.17 3.51 23.43
C ARG A 7 9.29 2.61 22.56
N LEU A 8 9.64 1.33 22.42
CA LEU A 8 8.85 0.35 21.66
C LEU A 8 7.47 0.13 22.30
N TYR A 9 7.41 -0.03 23.62
CA TYR A 9 6.16 -0.24 24.34
C TYR A 9 5.22 0.96 24.24
N PHE A 10 5.76 2.16 24.41
CA PHE A 10 4.99 3.41 24.28
C PHE A 10 4.47 3.63 22.86
N SER A 11 5.27 3.32 21.82
CA SER A 11 4.80 3.41 20.43
C SER A 11 3.68 2.42 20.13
N LEU A 12 3.72 1.20 20.69
CA LEU A 12 2.67 0.21 20.45
C LEU A 12 1.36 0.60 21.13
N GLN A 13 1.39 1.17 22.33
CA GLN A 13 0.19 1.66 23.01
C GLN A 13 -0.49 2.82 22.26
N ILE A 14 0.28 3.75 21.70
CA ILE A 14 -0.26 4.84 20.88
C ILE A 14 -0.93 4.29 19.62
N VAL A 15 -0.27 3.33 18.95
CA VAL A 15 -0.81 2.73 17.74
C VAL A 15 -2.05 1.88 18.04
N ASP A 16 -2.08 1.14 19.14
CA ASP A 16 -3.26 0.38 19.57
C ASP A 16 -4.44 1.31 19.89
N GLY A 17 -4.17 2.38 20.65
CA GLY A 17 -5.10 3.48 20.93
C GLY A 17 -5.71 4.10 19.68
N TYR A 18 -4.89 4.31 18.65
CA TYR A 18 -5.29 4.85 17.36
C TYR A 18 -6.32 3.96 16.63
N TRP A 19 -6.13 2.64 16.65
CA TRP A 19 -6.99 1.70 15.95
C TRP A 19 -8.35 1.45 16.61
N HIS A 20 -8.52 1.81 17.89
CA HIS A 20 -9.83 1.72 18.54
C HIS A 20 -10.91 2.57 17.87
N VAL A 21 -10.53 3.67 17.23
CA VAL A 21 -11.45 4.56 16.52
C VAL A 21 -11.29 4.42 15.01
N GLN A 22 -10.07 4.23 14.52
CA GLN A 22 -9.81 4.24 13.08
C GLN A 22 -10.13 2.95 12.33
N ARG A 23 -10.53 3.12 11.07
CA ARG A 23 -10.83 2.07 10.09
C ARG A 23 -10.05 2.25 8.78
N SER A 24 -9.15 3.21 8.76
CA SER A 24 -8.38 3.60 7.58
C SER A 24 -6.90 3.41 7.86
N LEU A 25 -6.23 2.57 7.06
CA LEU A 25 -4.77 2.49 7.05
C LEU A 25 -4.25 3.51 6.04
N LYS A 26 -3.39 4.43 6.48
CA LYS A 26 -2.72 5.37 5.59
C LYS A 26 -1.23 5.28 5.79
N THR A 27 -0.49 5.16 4.69
CA THR A 27 0.97 5.14 4.71
C THR A 27 1.57 6.48 4.30
N SER A 28 0.77 7.56 4.23
CA SER A 28 1.28 8.90 3.93
C SER A 28 2.38 9.30 4.93
N VAL A 29 3.32 10.14 4.49
CA VAL A 29 4.46 10.55 5.32
C VAL A 29 3.98 11.21 6.61
N GLU A 30 2.92 12.03 6.55
CA GLU A 30 2.35 12.70 7.71
C GLU A 30 1.76 11.70 8.71
N GLU A 31 1.06 10.68 8.23
CA GLU A 31 0.47 9.65 9.09
C GLU A 31 1.56 8.79 9.74
N LEU A 32 2.54 8.34 8.94
CA LEU A 32 3.66 7.56 9.47
C LEU A 32 4.48 8.36 10.47
N ARG A 33 4.70 9.67 10.25
CA ARG A 33 5.36 10.56 11.22
C ARG A 33 4.53 10.73 12.49
N ARG A 34 3.20 10.81 12.39
CA ARG A 34 2.32 10.88 13.57
C ARG A 34 2.44 9.63 14.43
N LEU A 35 2.43 8.44 13.81
CA LEU A 35 2.49 7.15 14.51
C LEU A 35 3.91 6.81 14.97
N PHE A 36 4.92 7.27 14.24
CA PHE A 36 6.34 7.03 14.52
C PHE A 36 7.15 8.34 14.40
N PRO A 37 7.11 9.23 15.41
CA PRO A 37 7.72 10.56 15.33
C PRO A 37 9.25 10.59 15.18
N TYR A 38 9.90 9.45 15.42
CA TYR A 38 11.36 9.29 15.29
C TYR A 38 11.82 9.07 13.85
N LEU A 39 10.88 8.88 12.93
CA LEU A 39 11.14 8.70 11.51
C LEU A 39 11.56 10.03 10.87
N ASN A 40 12.74 10.07 10.25
CA ASN A 40 13.25 11.26 9.57
C ASN A 40 12.68 11.37 8.14
N SER A 41 11.77 12.33 7.91
CA SER A 41 11.11 12.56 6.62
C SER A 41 12.03 13.16 5.55
N ASP A 42 13.19 13.69 5.93
CA ASP A 42 14.11 14.36 4.99
C ASP A 42 15.05 13.36 4.29
N GLN A 43 14.94 12.06 4.62
CA GLN A 43 15.66 11.01 3.93
C GLN A 43 14.79 10.48 2.78
N GLU A 44 15.30 10.51 1.54
CA GLU A 44 14.67 9.92 0.33
C GLU A 44 14.22 8.46 0.54
N GLN A 45 14.80 7.79 1.53
CA GLN A 45 14.50 6.44 1.97
C GLN A 45 13.06 6.25 2.48
N PHE A 46 12.30 7.31 2.78
CA PHE A 46 10.94 7.19 3.30
C PHE A 46 9.93 6.64 2.32
N GLU A 47 10.21 6.80 1.03
CA GLU A 47 9.29 6.40 -0.03
C GLU A 47 9.37 4.89 -0.32
N SER A 48 10.25 4.15 0.36
CA SER A 48 10.45 2.72 0.12
C SER A 48 9.79 1.84 1.17
N ILE A 49 8.89 0.93 0.76
CA ILE A 49 8.38 -0.13 1.65
C ILE A 49 9.53 -0.84 2.35
N PHE A 50 10.66 -1.07 1.67
CA PHE A 50 11.81 -1.75 2.25
C PHE A 50 12.37 -1.04 3.48
N HIS A 51 12.37 0.29 3.46
CA HIS A 51 12.92 1.12 4.54
C HIS A 51 11.92 1.30 5.68
N ILE A 52 10.62 1.40 5.37
CA ILE A 52 9.55 1.50 6.38
C ILE A 52 8.98 0.13 6.81
N ARG A 53 9.54 -0.99 6.33
CA ARG A 53 8.99 -2.35 6.56
C ARG A 53 8.84 -2.72 8.03
N ARG A 54 9.74 -2.21 8.89
CA ARG A 54 9.71 -2.49 10.32
C ARG A 54 8.53 -1.78 10.98
N GLU A 55 8.28 -0.54 10.58
CA GLU A 55 7.18 0.31 11.02
C GLU A 55 5.84 -0.22 10.50
N LEU A 56 5.78 -0.60 9.22
CA LEU A 56 4.63 -1.30 8.65
C LEU A 56 4.37 -2.63 9.36
N GLY A 57 5.41 -3.40 9.67
CA GLY A 57 5.29 -4.63 10.45
C GLY A 57 4.70 -4.40 11.85
N LYS A 58 5.15 -3.34 12.54
CA LYS A 58 4.56 -2.93 13.82
C LYS A 58 3.09 -2.54 13.66
N LEU A 59 2.72 -1.82 12.60
CA LEU A 59 1.33 -1.47 12.30
C LEU A 59 0.49 -2.72 12.06
N PHE A 60 0.92 -3.63 11.19
CA PHE A 60 0.19 -4.87 10.89
C PHE A 60 -0.03 -5.74 12.13
N ARG A 61 0.94 -5.80 13.03
CA ARG A 61 0.83 -6.59 14.27
C ARG A 61 -0.32 -6.13 15.18
N VAL A 62 -0.61 -4.84 15.21
CA VAL A 62 -1.63 -4.24 16.11
C VAL A 62 -2.90 -3.82 15.36
N LEU A 63 -2.93 -4.00 14.04
CA LEU A 63 -4.10 -3.70 13.23
C LEU A 63 -5.26 -4.65 13.61
N PRO A 64 -6.47 -4.12 13.83
CA PRO A 64 -7.62 -4.96 14.12
C PRO A 64 -8.06 -5.71 12.87
N LYS A 65 -8.08 -7.04 12.97
CA LYS A 65 -8.55 -7.95 11.92
C LYS A 65 -9.99 -7.62 11.52
N ASN A 66 -10.28 -7.73 10.23
CA ASN A 66 -11.61 -7.56 9.63
C ASN A 66 -12.25 -6.18 9.90
N ARG A 67 -11.47 -5.16 10.28
CA ARG A 67 -12.03 -3.84 10.64
C ARG A 67 -11.67 -2.74 9.65
N LEU A 68 -10.61 -2.92 8.86
CA LEU A 68 -10.21 -1.95 7.85
C LEU A 68 -11.28 -1.82 6.77
N LEU A 69 -11.69 -0.59 6.50
CA LEU A 69 -12.59 -0.22 5.42
C LEU A 69 -11.87 0.56 4.33
N GLU A 70 -10.75 1.21 4.67
CA GLU A 70 -10.00 2.06 3.75
C GLU A 70 -8.49 1.79 3.87
N VAL A 71 -7.80 1.80 2.74
CA VAL A 71 -6.34 1.68 2.68
C VAL A 71 -5.77 2.69 1.70
N ASP A 72 -4.78 3.45 2.13
CA ASP A 72 -4.08 4.42 1.30
C ASP A 72 -2.57 4.16 1.35
N PHE A 73 -2.05 3.79 0.19
CA PHE A 73 -0.63 3.52 -0.06
C PHE A 73 0.08 4.74 -0.67
N SER A 74 -0.50 5.94 -0.58
CA SER A 74 0.07 7.13 -1.24
C SER A 74 1.45 7.56 -0.74
N GLY A 75 1.87 7.16 0.47
CA GLY A 75 3.21 7.45 0.97
C GLY A 75 4.26 6.39 0.66
N ILE A 76 3.94 5.38 -0.16
CA ILE A 76 4.94 4.44 -0.68
C ILE A 76 5.14 4.65 -2.17
N ARG A 77 6.39 4.72 -2.60
CA ARG A 77 6.81 4.89 -3.99
C ARG A 77 6.43 3.71 -4.85
N GLN A 78 6.61 2.50 -4.33
CA GLN A 78 6.34 1.26 -5.04
C GLN A 78 5.66 0.26 -4.12
N PHE A 79 4.52 -0.28 -4.57
CA PHE A 79 3.86 -1.39 -3.92
C PHE A 79 4.33 -2.70 -4.53
N GLN A 80 4.69 -3.65 -3.66
CA GLN A 80 5.05 -5.01 -4.01
C GLN A 80 4.27 -5.95 -3.08
N TYR A 81 3.38 -6.75 -3.65
CA TYR A 81 2.50 -7.61 -2.86
C TYR A 81 3.29 -8.64 -2.05
N GLU A 82 4.31 -9.25 -2.65
CA GLU A 82 5.18 -10.24 -1.99
C GLU A 82 5.91 -9.65 -0.78
N LEU A 83 6.39 -8.41 -0.87
CA LEU A 83 7.04 -7.75 0.25
C LEU A 83 6.05 -7.45 1.39
N MET A 84 4.81 -7.07 1.05
CA MET A 84 3.74 -6.91 2.03
C MET A 84 3.44 -8.23 2.72
N GLU A 85 3.24 -9.31 1.98
CA GLU A 85 3.04 -10.67 2.51
C GLU A 85 4.18 -11.12 3.43
N ASP A 86 5.43 -10.89 3.03
CA ASP A 86 6.60 -11.19 3.85
C ASP A 86 6.58 -10.45 5.19
N ILE A 87 6.23 -9.15 5.17
CA ILE A 87 6.10 -8.35 6.39
C ILE A 87 4.97 -8.89 7.25
N MET A 88 3.81 -9.19 6.67
CA MET A 88 2.65 -9.69 7.39
C MET A 88 2.92 -11.05 8.03
N THR A 89 3.51 -11.99 7.28
CA THR A 89 3.91 -13.32 7.73
C THR A 89 4.89 -13.24 8.90
N LYS A 90 5.93 -12.39 8.80
CA LYS A 90 6.90 -12.16 9.88
C LYS A 90 6.26 -11.58 11.15
N ASN A 91 5.10 -10.92 11.02
CA ASN A 91 4.35 -10.36 12.13
C ASN A 91 3.09 -11.17 12.47
N SER A 92 3.03 -12.46 12.07
CA SER A 92 1.93 -13.39 12.35
C SER A 92 0.55 -12.84 11.98
N THR A 93 0.51 -12.10 10.87
CA THR A 93 -0.68 -11.43 10.35
C THR A 93 -1.00 -11.99 8.96
N ASP A 94 -2.29 -12.14 8.65
CA ASP A 94 -2.77 -12.69 7.38
C ASP A 94 -3.49 -11.61 6.55
N SER A 95 -3.15 -11.52 5.27
CA SER A 95 -3.65 -10.49 4.35
C SER A 95 -5.15 -10.58 4.13
N LYS A 96 -5.72 -11.78 4.04
CA LYS A 96 -7.17 -11.97 3.93
C LYS A 96 -7.89 -11.40 5.13
N SER A 97 -7.43 -11.71 6.34
CA SER A 97 -8.01 -11.18 7.59
C SER A 97 -7.88 -9.67 7.72
N MET A 98 -6.90 -9.05 7.06
CA MET A 98 -6.71 -7.59 7.12
C MET A 98 -7.55 -6.86 6.09
N PHE A 99 -7.61 -7.38 4.87
CA PHE A 99 -8.11 -6.62 3.73
C PHE A 99 -9.51 -7.05 3.25
N CYS A 100 -10.07 -8.14 3.77
CA CYS A 100 -11.36 -8.67 3.30
C CYS A 100 -12.52 -7.65 3.33
N ASN A 101 -12.52 -6.73 4.29
CA ASN A 101 -13.58 -5.73 4.46
C ASN A 101 -13.24 -4.36 3.85
N VAL A 102 -12.11 -4.24 3.18
CA VAL A 102 -11.71 -2.99 2.54
C VAL A 102 -12.65 -2.67 1.39
N THR A 103 -13.19 -1.46 1.44
CA THR A 103 -14.11 -0.90 0.45
C THR A 103 -13.48 0.21 -0.37
N THR A 104 -12.42 0.85 0.14
CA THR A 104 -11.72 1.93 -0.56
C THR A 104 -10.21 1.69 -0.52
N MET A 105 -9.56 1.81 -1.68
CA MET A 105 -8.12 1.70 -1.79
C MET A 105 -7.51 2.79 -2.68
N SER A 106 -6.34 3.28 -2.30
CA SER A 106 -5.60 4.30 -3.04
C SER A 106 -4.13 3.92 -3.20
N PHE A 107 -3.65 4.03 -4.43
CA PHE A 107 -2.24 3.93 -4.84
C PHE A 107 -1.77 5.23 -5.50
N ARG A 108 -2.34 6.38 -5.10
CA ARG A 108 -1.94 7.68 -5.67
C ARG A 108 -0.43 7.89 -5.49
N GLY A 109 0.28 8.16 -6.59
CA GLY A 109 1.73 8.39 -6.53
C GLY A 109 2.56 7.13 -6.26
N CYS A 110 1.92 5.95 -6.22
CA CYS A 110 2.57 4.67 -5.98
C CYS A 110 2.67 3.87 -7.28
N PHE A 111 3.87 3.40 -7.62
CA PHE A 111 4.08 2.45 -8.70
C PHE A 111 3.58 1.07 -8.29
N ILE A 112 2.68 0.51 -9.10
CA ILE A 112 2.10 -0.81 -8.86
C ILE A 112 1.97 -1.56 -10.18
N SER A 113 2.25 -2.87 -10.16
CA SER A 113 2.11 -3.73 -11.33
C SER A 113 0.71 -4.33 -11.44
N CYS A 114 0.31 -4.74 -12.65
CA CYS A 114 -0.93 -5.51 -12.83
C CYS A 114 -0.92 -6.80 -12.01
N SER A 115 0.24 -7.49 -11.91
CA SER A 115 0.35 -8.72 -11.12
C SER A 115 0.15 -8.50 -9.61
N ASP A 116 0.58 -7.36 -9.07
CA ASP A 116 0.33 -7.02 -7.67
C ASP A 116 -1.15 -6.75 -7.42
N LEU A 117 -1.84 -6.10 -8.37
CA LEU A 117 -3.28 -5.87 -8.31
C LEU A 117 -4.07 -7.19 -8.39
N GLU A 118 -3.65 -8.12 -9.24
CA GLU A 118 -4.24 -9.45 -9.34
C GLU A 118 -4.14 -10.20 -8.00
N LEU A 119 -2.95 -10.26 -7.40
CA LEU A 119 -2.75 -10.91 -6.11
C LEU A 119 -3.55 -10.23 -4.99
N LEU A 120 -3.55 -8.90 -4.96
CA LEU A 120 -4.29 -8.13 -3.98
C LEU A 120 -5.81 -8.30 -4.13
N SER A 121 -6.30 -8.48 -5.35
CA SER A 121 -7.73 -8.69 -5.61
C SER A 121 -8.27 -9.91 -4.85
N LEU A 122 -7.47 -10.96 -4.67
CA LEU A 122 -7.85 -12.19 -3.95
C LEU A 122 -8.33 -11.92 -2.52
N ASN A 123 -7.83 -10.84 -1.90
CA ASN A 123 -8.10 -10.48 -0.51
C ASN A 123 -8.97 -9.23 -0.35
N THR A 124 -9.40 -8.59 -1.44
CA THR A 124 -10.10 -7.28 -1.42
C THR A 124 -11.41 -7.29 -2.22
N GLN A 125 -12.14 -8.40 -2.19
CA GLN A 125 -13.35 -8.58 -3.02
C GLN A 125 -14.52 -7.63 -2.67
N ASN A 126 -14.47 -6.95 -1.53
CA ASN A 126 -15.44 -5.93 -1.13
C ASN A 126 -15.12 -4.51 -1.63
N LEU A 127 -14.07 -4.36 -2.46
CA LEU A 127 -13.61 -3.06 -2.95
C LEU A 127 -14.68 -2.38 -3.83
N LYS A 128 -15.03 -1.15 -3.45
CA LYS A 128 -16.00 -0.28 -4.16
C LYS A 128 -15.34 0.92 -4.81
N SER A 129 -14.21 1.39 -4.28
CA SER A 129 -13.48 2.55 -4.80
C SER A 129 -11.99 2.26 -4.88
N LEU A 130 -11.40 2.49 -6.05
CA LEU A 130 -9.97 2.30 -6.31
C LEU A 130 -9.38 3.56 -6.97
N THR A 131 -8.25 4.04 -6.46
CA THR A 131 -7.44 5.08 -7.09
C THR A 131 -6.11 4.48 -7.52
N LEU A 132 -5.77 4.61 -8.81
CA LEU A 132 -4.53 4.10 -9.39
C LEU A 132 -3.71 5.25 -10.00
N PRO A 133 -2.38 5.07 -10.13
CA PRO A 133 -1.58 5.92 -11.00
C PRO A 133 -2.03 5.76 -12.46
N ASP A 134 -1.78 6.78 -13.27
CA ASP A 134 -2.04 6.76 -14.71
C ASP A 134 -1.26 5.69 -15.49
N ARG A 135 -0.19 5.17 -14.88
CA ARG A 135 0.69 4.16 -15.45
C ARG A 135 0.87 3.02 -14.46
N LEU A 136 0.53 1.82 -14.91
CA LEU A 136 0.84 0.57 -14.20
C LEU A 136 2.14 0.01 -14.75
N MET A 137 2.85 -0.77 -13.93
CA MET A 137 4.04 -1.49 -14.39
C MET A 137 3.63 -2.78 -15.09
N ASP A 138 4.16 -2.99 -16.31
CA ASP A 138 3.88 -4.18 -17.12
C ASP A 138 4.68 -5.42 -16.64
N HIS A 139 5.64 -5.26 -15.74
CA HIS A 139 6.52 -6.32 -15.24
C HIS A 139 6.83 -6.14 -13.74
N LYS A 140 7.14 -7.25 -13.07
CA LYS A 140 7.66 -7.22 -11.70
C LYS A 140 9.08 -6.67 -11.71
N ILE A 141 9.38 -5.74 -10.80
CA ILE A 141 10.73 -5.25 -10.58
C ILE A 141 11.30 -6.03 -9.41
N ASN A 142 12.34 -6.82 -9.67
CA ASN A 142 12.97 -7.65 -8.65
C ASN A 142 13.70 -6.80 -7.61
N GLY A 143 13.14 -6.74 -6.40
CA GLY A 143 13.88 -6.72 -5.12
C GLY A 143 14.83 -5.57 -4.82
N LYS A 144 14.85 -4.47 -5.58
CA LYS A 144 15.57 -3.25 -5.22
C LYS A 144 14.66 -2.04 -5.34
N ASP A 145 14.96 -1.05 -4.52
CA ASP A 145 14.42 0.30 -4.58
C ASP A 145 14.94 0.93 -5.89
N VAL A 146 14.36 0.53 -7.02
CA VAL A 146 14.83 0.99 -8.33
C VAL A 146 14.31 2.41 -8.51
N ASN A 147 15.22 3.37 -8.73
CA ASN A 147 14.84 4.71 -9.11
C ASN A 147 13.97 4.62 -10.40
N PRO A 148 12.76 5.18 -10.44
CA PRO A 148 11.90 5.23 -11.63
C PRO A 148 12.62 5.76 -12.87
N ASP A 149 13.57 6.68 -12.70
CA ASP A 149 14.39 7.20 -13.79
C ASP A 149 15.35 6.16 -14.40
N GLN A 150 15.56 5.03 -13.71
CA GLN A 150 16.40 3.90 -14.14
C GLN A 150 15.58 2.74 -14.72
N ILE A 151 14.24 2.78 -14.65
CA ILE A 151 13.36 1.75 -15.23
C ILE A 151 13.21 2.07 -16.72
N GLN A 152 13.99 1.36 -17.55
CA GLN A 152 14.03 1.57 -19.02
C GLN A 152 12.69 1.27 -19.73
N ASP A 153 11.76 0.60 -19.05
CA ASP A 153 10.49 0.13 -19.61
C ASP A 153 9.26 0.86 -19.05
N PHE A 154 9.38 2.15 -18.71
CA PHE A 154 8.18 2.99 -18.72
C PHE A 154 7.72 3.14 -20.16
N ARG A 155 6.79 2.30 -20.60
CA ARG A 155 5.96 2.62 -21.77
C ARG A 155 5.19 3.89 -21.44
N THR A 156 5.83 5.00 -21.74
CA THR A 156 5.34 6.35 -21.65
C THR A 156 4.37 6.50 -22.80
N TYR A 157 3.18 5.89 -22.68
CA TYR A 157 2.16 5.99 -23.70
C TYR A 157 1.80 7.47 -23.86
N GLN A 158 2.13 8.05 -25.02
CA GLN A 158 1.70 9.40 -25.40
C GLN A 158 0.17 9.52 -25.23
N LYS A 159 -0.36 10.71 -24.92
CA LYS A 159 -1.76 10.99 -24.53
C LYS A 159 -2.87 10.24 -25.29
N LYS A 160 -2.69 9.89 -26.56
CA LYS A 160 -3.67 9.07 -27.33
C LYS A 160 -3.64 7.57 -27.00
N GLY A 161 -2.48 7.02 -26.62
CA GLY A 161 -2.34 5.65 -26.09
C GLY A 161 -2.84 5.49 -24.66
N LEU A 162 -2.83 6.57 -23.86
CA LEU A 162 -3.36 6.60 -22.49
C LEU A 162 -4.87 6.29 -22.42
N ILE A 163 -5.67 6.73 -23.39
CA ILE A 163 -7.12 6.48 -23.41
C ILE A 163 -7.42 5.00 -23.65
N GLY A 164 -6.79 4.38 -24.65
CA GLY A 164 -6.94 2.94 -24.93
C GLY A 164 -6.36 2.05 -23.84
N HIS A 165 -5.26 2.49 -23.20
CA HIS A 165 -4.71 1.86 -22.01
C HIS A 165 -5.70 1.92 -20.84
N ARG A 166 -6.20 3.12 -20.47
CA ARG A 166 -7.20 3.29 -19.41
C ARG A 166 -8.47 2.46 -19.66
N GLY A 167 -8.93 2.34 -20.91
CA GLY A 167 -10.05 1.46 -21.26
C GLY A 167 -9.76 -0.01 -20.94
N ARG A 168 -8.62 -0.54 -21.39
CA ARG A 168 -8.21 -1.92 -21.07
C ARG A 168 -8.01 -2.14 -19.58
N THR A 169 -7.34 -1.21 -18.90
CA THR A 169 -7.15 -1.25 -17.44
C THR A 169 -8.49 -1.23 -16.73
N THR A 170 -9.44 -0.38 -17.12
CA THR A 170 -10.77 -0.32 -16.52
C THR A 170 -11.51 -1.65 -16.66
N SER A 171 -11.52 -2.24 -17.85
CA SER A 171 -12.12 -3.56 -18.08
C SER A 171 -11.46 -4.64 -17.23
N HIS A 172 -10.12 -4.64 -17.14
CA HIS A 172 -9.39 -5.60 -16.32
C HIS A 172 -9.69 -5.40 -14.82
N MET A 173 -9.72 -4.16 -14.31
CA MET A 173 -10.09 -3.87 -12.92
C MET A 173 -11.51 -4.34 -12.58
N LYS A 174 -12.45 -4.29 -13.55
CA LYS A 174 -13.81 -4.82 -13.37
C LYS A 174 -13.87 -6.35 -13.31
N ILE A 175 -12.92 -7.05 -13.94
CA ILE A 175 -12.78 -8.50 -13.81
C ILE A 175 -12.25 -8.83 -12.40
N LEU A 176 -11.22 -8.11 -11.93
CA LEU A 176 -10.63 -8.31 -10.61
C LEU A 176 -11.58 -7.94 -9.46
N TRP A 177 -12.33 -6.84 -9.63
CA TRP A 177 -13.31 -6.32 -8.67
C TRP A 177 -14.65 -6.06 -9.37
N PRO A 178 -15.52 -7.08 -9.48
CA PRO A 178 -16.83 -6.94 -10.12
C PRO A 178 -17.71 -5.85 -9.47
N ASN A 179 -17.59 -5.68 -8.15
CA ASN A 179 -18.35 -4.71 -7.36
C ASN A 179 -17.75 -3.30 -7.34
N LEU A 180 -16.66 -3.05 -8.08
CA LEU A 180 -15.99 -1.76 -8.09
C LEU A 180 -16.93 -0.69 -8.68
N MET A 181 -17.33 0.30 -7.89
CA MET A 181 -18.23 1.37 -8.33
C MET A 181 -17.47 2.57 -8.89
N LYS A 182 -16.30 2.86 -8.33
CA LYS A 182 -15.47 4.03 -8.68
C LYS A 182 -14.04 3.61 -8.96
N LEU A 183 -13.56 3.97 -10.15
CA LEU A 183 -12.15 3.87 -10.53
C LEU A 183 -11.64 5.26 -10.90
N THR A 184 -10.58 5.71 -10.23
CA THR A 184 -9.96 7.02 -10.46
C THR A 184 -8.51 6.82 -10.89
N PHE A 185 -8.08 7.51 -11.94
CA PHE A 185 -6.67 7.55 -12.37
C PHE A 185 -6.07 8.92 -12.04
N MET A 186 -4.83 8.94 -11.54
CA MET A 186 -4.10 10.16 -11.15
C MET A 186 -2.65 10.19 -11.64
#